data_AF-A0A6L5FAG7-F1
#
_entry.id   AF-A0A6L5FAG7-F1
#
_cell.length_a   1.000
_cell.length_b   1.000
_cell.length_c   1.000
_cell.angle_alpha   90.00
_cell.angle_beta   90.00
_cell.angle_gamma   90.00
#
_symmetry.space_group_name_H-M   'P 1'
#
loop_
_entity.id
_entity.type
_entity.pdbx_description
1 polymer ?
#
loop_
_entity_poly.entity_id
_entity_poly.type
_entity_poly.pdbx_seq_one_letter_code
_entity_poly.pdbx_strand_id
1 'polypeptide(L)'
;GILVSVMVVAGLPAGFVLRRCLVIAPFLIAALLLPFLGPEPNMAVGPFSVSVEGLWGFWNILAKGGLGVLTSVTLAATTEVPDIFRGMDRLHVPPVLTAIAGFMMRYLDTIGGEVERTRTAMELRGQRSRWLGNTLAIASIGGPLFVRAYERGERVHQAMLVRGFNGVMPSVGDTPISRRQILVAALPTLLAVITTTIAWLTIFSG
;
A
#
# COMPACT_ATOMS: atom_id res chain seq x y z
N GLY A 1 2.00 20.06 6.83
CA GLY A 1 2.85 20.29 8.02
C GLY A 1 3.21 19.00 8.72
N ILE A 2 2.25 18.36 9.40
CA ILE A 2 2.48 17.22 10.30
C ILE A 2 3.17 16.02 9.63
N LEU A 3 2.72 15.60 8.45
CA LEU A 3 3.37 14.48 7.74
C LEU A 3 4.82 14.80 7.37
N VAL A 4 5.09 16.00 6.89
CA VAL A 4 6.44 16.43 6.53
C VAL A 4 7.35 16.43 7.77
N SER A 5 6.86 16.89 8.93
CA SER A 5 7.65 16.85 10.16
C SER A 5 7.92 15.42 10.62
N VAL A 6 6.95 14.51 10.51
CA VAL A 6 7.15 13.07 10.79
C VAL A 6 8.23 12.50 9.86
N MET A 7 8.19 12.82 8.57
CA MET A 7 9.14 12.31 7.58
C MET A 7 10.57 12.83 7.81
N VAL A 8 10.71 14.09 8.19
CA VAL A 8 12.01 14.69 8.56
C VAL A 8 12.57 14.04 9.83
N VAL A 9 11.74 13.86 10.86
CA VAL A 9 12.16 13.18 12.10
C VAL A 9 12.51 11.71 11.86
N ALA A 10 11.81 11.05 10.93
CA ALA A 10 12.10 9.69 10.50
C ALA A 10 13.34 9.58 9.57
N GLY A 11 13.96 10.70 9.18
CA GLY A 11 15.14 10.71 8.33
C GLY A 11 14.90 10.25 6.89
N LEU A 12 13.67 10.38 6.39
CA LEU A 12 13.34 9.92 5.04
C LEU A 12 13.90 10.87 3.97
N PRO A 13 14.73 10.38 3.02
CA PRO A 13 15.29 11.23 1.97
C PRO A 13 14.18 11.69 1.02
N ALA A 14 14.13 13.00 0.73
CA ALA A 14 13.07 13.60 -0.08
C ALA A 14 12.93 12.95 -1.46
N GLY A 15 14.04 12.57 -2.10
CA GLY A 15 14.03 11.89 -3.40
C GLY A 15 13.37 10.52 -3.39
N PHE A 16 13.50 9.76 -2.28
CA PHE A 16 12.83 8.46 -2.12
C PHE A 16 11.31 8.65 -2.08
N VAL A 17 10.87 9.62 -1.28
CA VAL A 17 9.45 9.96 -1.11
C VAL A 17 8.86 10.42 -2.45
N LEU A 18 9.51 11.36 -3.12
CA LEU A 18 9.01 11.94 -4.37
C LEU A 18 8.86 10.86 -5.46
N ARG A 19 9.84 9.96 -5.57
CA ARG A 19 9.78 8.84 -6.53
C ARG A 19 8.64 7.87 -6.23
N ARG A 20 8.33 7.63 -4.96
CA ARG A 20 7.18 6.79 -4.55
C ARG A 20 5.85 7.50 -4.74
N CYS A 21 5.81 8.82 -4.58
CA CYS A 21 4.63 9.64 -4.87
C CYS A 21 4.26 9.65 -6.37
N LEU A 22 5.18 9.29 -7.28
CA LEU A 22 4.85 9.18 -8.72
C LEU A 22 3.70 8.22 -9.03
N VAL A 23 3.36 7.30 -8.12
CA VAL A 23 2.17 6.44 -8.24
C VAL A 23 0.87 7.25 -8.37
N ILE A 24 0.81 8.46 -7.79
CA ILE A 24 -0.37 9.33 -7.90
C ILE A 24 -0.41 10.17 -9.18
N ALA A 25 0.71 10.26 -9.91
CA ALA A 25 0.82 11.09 -11.10
C ALA A 25 -0.31 10.89 -12.13
N PRO A 26 -0.69 9.65 -12.53
CA PRO A 26 -1.80 9.47 -13.48
C PRO A 26 -3.13 10.00 -12.95
N PHE A 27 -3.38 9.89 -11.64
CA PHE A 27 -4.59 10.43 -11.01
C PHE A 27 -4.58 11.95 -10.97
N LEU A 28 -3.43 12.58 -10.71
CA LEU A 28 -3.31 14.05 -10.74
C LEU A 28 -3.45 14.60 -12.16
N ILE A 29 -2.91 13.91 -13.17
CA ILE A 29 -3.10 14.26 -14.58
C ILE A 29 -4.59 14.20 -14.94
N ALA A 30 -5.29 13.12 -14.56
CA ALA A 30 -6.72 13.00 -14.78
C ALA A 30 -7.51 14.08 -14.00
N ALA A 31 -7.12 14.35 -12.75
CA ALA A 31 -7.77 15.37 -11.92
C ALA A 31 -7.60 16.79 -12.49
N LEU A 32 -6.48 17.08 -13.15
CA LEU A 32 -6.22 18.37 -13.80
C LEU A 32 -7.21 18.65 -14.94
N LEU A 33 -7.84 17.62 -15.50
CA LEU A 33 -8.88 17.77 -16.52
C LEU A 33 -10.24 18.15 -15.92
N LEU A 34 -10.50 17.85 -14.64
CA LEU A 34 -11.80 18.10 -14.01
C LEU A 34 -12.24 19.57 -14.01
N PRO A 35 -11.37 20.55 -13.73
CA PRO A 35 -11.73 21.97 -13.82
C PRO A 35 -12.17 22.41 -15.22
N PHE A 36 -11.74 21.70 -16.28
CA PHE A 36 -12.04 22.03 -17.67
C PHE A 36 -13.20 21.20 -18.28
N LEU A 37 -13.44 20.00 -17.74
CA LEU A 37 -14.47 19.06 -18.22
C LEU A 37 -15.73 19.01 -17.33
N GLY A 38 -15.78 19.84 -16.28
CA GLY A 38 -16.89 19.84 -15.33
C GLY A 38 -18.21 20.40 -15.89
N PRO A 39 -19.37 20.07 -15.28
CA PRO A 39 -20.67 20.62 -15.66
C PRO A 39 -20.74 22.14 -15.41
N GLU A 40 -21.65 22.84 -16.11
CA GLU A 40 -21.94 24.26 -15.86
C GLU A 40 -22.48 24.45 -14.44
N PRO A 41 -21.92 25.38 -13.63
CA PRO A 41 -21.64 26.76 -13.97
C PRO A 41 -20.15 27.08 -14.03
N ASN A 42 -19.71 27.57 -15.19
CA ASN A 42 -18.32 27.93 -15.45
C ASN A 42 -18.04 29.38 -15.03
N MET A 43 -17.01 29.57 -14.21
CA MET A 43 -16.45 30.90 -13.95
C MET A 43 -15.45 31.24 -15.06
N ALA A 44 -15.63 32.38 -15.72
CA ALA A 44 -14.66 32.87 -16.69
C ALA A 44 -13.43 33.42 -15.96
N VAL A 45 -12.28 32.77 -16.12
CA VAL A 45 -10.99 33.26 -15.62
C VAL A 45 -10.13 33.56 -16.84
N GLY A 46 -10.22 34.79 -17.35
CA GLY A 46 -9.57 35.19 -18.60
C GLY A 46 -10.17 34.45 -19.82
N PRO A 47 -9.35 33.88 -20.74
CA PRO A 47 -9.84 33.16 -21.92
C PRO A 47 -10.34 31.73 -21.62
N PHE A 48 -10.28 31.26 -20.37
CA PHE A 48 -10.65 29.90 -19.99
C PHE A 48 -11.92 29.89 -19.13
N SER A 49 -12.82 28.94 -19.43
CA SER A 49 -13.97 28.61 -18.59
C SER A 49 -13.57 27.53 -17.59
N VAL A 50 -13.66 27.81 -16.29
CA VAL A 50 -13.33 26.87 -15.22
C VAL A 50 -14.58 26.49 -14.44
N SER A 51 -14.86 25.20 -14.34
CA SER A 51 -15.95 24.67 -13.53
C SER A 51 -15.57 24.69 -12.05
N VAL A 52 -16.42 25.32 -11.22
CA VAL A 52 -16.21 25.41 -9.76
C VAL A 52 -16.23 24.01 -9.13
N GLU A 53 -17.16 23.15 -9.57
CA GLU A 53 -17.24 21.76 -9.12
C GLU A 53 -16.00 20.96 -9.52
N GLY A 54 -15.51 21.18 -10.75
CA GLY A 54 -14.27 20.59 -11.23
C GLY A 54 -13.04 20.98 -10.41
N LEU A 55 -12.97 22.24 -9.95
CA LEU A 55 -11.90 22.73 -9.07
C LEU A 55 -11.96 22.08 -7.69
N TRP A 56 -13.14 21.93 -7.10
CA TRP A 56 -13.31 21.19 -5.84
C TRP A 56 -12.97 19.70 -5.98
N GLY A 57 -13.30 19.09 -7.12
CA GLY A 57 -12.91 17.72 -7.46
C GLY A 57 -11.38 17.57 -7.52
N PHE A 58 -10.71 18.45 -8.27
CA PHE A 58 -9.25 18.51 -8.34
C PHE A 58 -8.62 18.69 -6.95
N TRP A 59 -9.11 19.66 -6.17
CA TRP A 59 -8.61 19.94 -4.83
C TRP A 59 -8.77 18.75 -3.89
N ASN A 60 -9.92 18.06 -3.93
CA ASN A 60 -10.15 16.86 -3.13
C ASN A 60 -9.17 15.73 -3.49
N ILE A 61 -8.92 15.49 -4.78
CA ILE A 61 -7.99 14.45 -5.22
C ILE A 61 -6.56 14.83 -4.81
N LEU A 62 -6.16 16.08 -5.03
CA LEU A 62 -4.83 16.56 -4.68
C LEU A 62 -4.58 16.47 -3.16
N ALA A 63 -5.52 16.95 -2.35
CA ALA A 63 -5.40 16.95 -0.91
C ALA A 63 -5.53 15.54 -0.32
N LYS A 64 -6.66 14.86 -0.53
CA LYS A 64 -6.90 13.53 0.08
C LYS A 64 -5.99 12.47 -0.50
N GLY A 65 -5.83 12.46 -1.83
CA GLY A 65 -4.95 11.53 -2.51
C GLY A 65 -3.50 11.75 -2.12
N GLY A 66 -3.03 13.00 -2.14
CA GLY A 66 -1.66 13.35 -1.73
C GLY A 66 -1.36 12.96 -0.29
N LEU A 67 -2.26 13.29 0.65
CA LEU A 67 -2.11 12.92 2.07
C LEU A 67 -2.15 11.41 2.27
N GLY A 68 -3.03 10.69 1.58
CA GLY A 68 -3.13 9.23 1.66
C GLY A 68 -1.85 8.53 1.17
N VAL A 69 -1.32 8.96 0.02
CA VAL A 69 -0.07 8.42 -0.52
C VAL A 69 1.12 8.75 0.37
N LEU A 70 1.25 9.98 0.85
CA LEU A 70 2.32 10.36 1.78
C LEU A 70 2.27 9.55 3.08
N THR A 71 1.08 9.33 3.62
CA THR A 71 0.90 8.51 4.84
C THR A 71 1.30 7.05 4.57
N SER A 72 0.82 6.47 3.47
CA SER A 72 1.15 5.09 3.07
C SER A 72 2.65 4.90 2.84
N VAL A 73 3.30 5.83 2.12
CA VAL A 73 4.75 5.79 1.89
C VAL A 73 5.53 5.92 3.19
N THR A 74 5.11 6.81 4.08
CA THR A 74 5.75 6.96 5.39
C THR A 74 5.64 5.67 6.20
N LEU A 75 4.44 5.10 6.31
CA LEU A 75 4.21 3.84 7.03
C LEU A 75 5.05 2.69 6.46
N ALA A 76 5.06 2.54 5.14
CA ALA A 76 5.82 1.49 4.45
C ALA A 76 7.35 1.66 4.57
N ALA A 77 7.83 2.88 4.78
CA ALA A 77 9.25 3.17 4.92
C ALA A 77 9.75 3.05 6.37
N THR A 78 8.88 3.25 7.37
CA THR A 78 9.26 3.25 8.78
C THR A 78 8.87 2.00 9.54
N THR A 79 8.07 1.11 8.93
CA THR A 79 7.50 -0.07 9.61
C THR A 79 7.91 -1.34 8.89
N GLU A 80 8.51 -2.27 9.63
CA GLU A 80 8.85 -3.59 9.09
C GLU A 80 7.60 -4.46 8.95
N VAL A 81 7.63 -5.39 7.99
CA VAL A 81 6.48 -6.28 7.72
C VAL A 81 6.00 -7.07 8.95
N PRO A 82 6.88 -7.64 9.81
CA PRO A 82 6.44 -8.33 11.02
C PRO A 82 5.65 -7.42 11.97
N ASP A 83 6.01 -6.13 12.06
CA ASP A 83 5.31 -5.16 12.91
C ASP A 83 3.92 -4.81 12.37
N ILE A 84 3.75 -4.83 11.04
CA ILE A 84 2.43 -4.68 10.41
C ILE A 84 1.50 -5.85 10.82
N PHE A 85 1.99 -7.09 10.77
CA PHE A 85 1.21 -8.26 11.19
C PHE A 85 0.86 -8.24 12.68
N ARG A 86 1.80 -7.86 13.55
CA ARG A 86 1.53 -7.64 14.97
C ARG A 86 0.44 -6.58 15.17
N GLY A 87 0.47 -5.51 14.38
CA GLY A 87 -0.57 -4.48 14.36
C GLY A 87 -1.93 -5.06 14.00
N MET A 88 -2.00 -5.92 12.98
CA MET A 88 -3.23 -6.60 12.57
C MET A 88 -3.79 -7.52 13.66
N ASP A 89 -2.94 -8.30 14.32
CA ASP A 89 -3.36 -9.17 15.43
C ASP A 89 -3.94 -8.34 16.59
N ARG A 90 -3.31 -7.21 16.93
CA ARG A 90 -3.80 -6.27 17.97
C ARG A 90 -5.08 -5.55 17.59
N LEU A 91 -5.31 -5.33 16.29
CA LEU A 91 -6.56 -4.79 15.76
C LEU A 91 -7.66 -5.86 15.66
N HIS A 92 -7.44 -7.06 16.18
CA HIS A 92 -8.39 -8.18 16.17
C HIS A 92 -8.81 -8.60 14.76
N VAL A 93 -7.90 -8.50 13.79
CA VAL A 93 -8.12 -9.09 12.48
C VAL A 93 -8.25 -10.61 12.64
N PRO A 94 -9.20 -11.28 11.95
CA PRO A 94 -9.38 -12.73 12.04
C PRO A 94 -8.06 -13.50 11.81
N PRO A 95 -7.70 -14.47 12.69
CA PRO A 95 -6.42 -15.19 12.61
C PRO A 95 -6.16 -15.89 11.28
N VAL A 96 -7.21 -16.27 10.57
CA VAL A 96 -7.12 -16.87 9.23
C VAL A 96 -6.53 -15.88 8.22
N LEU A 97 -6.93 -14.61 8.27
CA LEU A 97 -6.42 -13.58 7.36
C LEU A 97 -4.95 -13.26 7.65
N THR A 98 -4.57 -13.15 8.93
CA THR A 98 -3.18 -12.91 9.33
C THR A 98 -2.29 -14.10 8.99
N ALA A 99 -2.78 -15.34 9.16
CA ALA A 99 -2.10 -16.55 8.71
C ALA A 99 -1.88 -16.58 7.20
N ILE A 100 -2.93 -16.34 6.40
CA ILE A 100 -2.82 -16.30 4.92
C ILE A 100 -1.79 -15.26 4.50
N ALA A 101 -1.87 -14.04 5.04
CA ALA A 101 -0.95 -12.98 4.69
C ALA A 101 0.50 -13.22 5.16
N GLY A 102 0.68 -13.83 6.34
CA GLY A 102 1.99 -14.29 6.81
C GLY A 102 2.60 -15.36 5.89
N PHE A 103 1.79 -16.32 5.43
CA PHE A 103 2.23 -17.31 4.45
C PHE A 103 2.59 -16.66 3.10
N MET A 104 1.77 -15.72 2.62
CA MET A 104 2.08 -14.96 1.41
C MET A 104 3.46 -14.32 1.53
N MET A 105 3.71 -13.55 2.60
CA MET A 105 5.01 -12.88 2.80
C MET A 105 6.19 -13.86 2.89
N ARG A 106 6.03 -15.00 3.58
CA ARG A 106 7.07 -16.03 3.68
C ARG A 106 7.35 -16.71 2.34
N TYR A 107 6.34 -16.87 1.49
CA TYR A 107 6.47 -17.56 0.20
C TYR A 107 6.76 -16.63 -0.97
N LEU A 108 6.64 -15.30 -0.84
CA LEU A 108 6.93 -14.34 -1.90
C LEU A 108 8.32 -14.55 -2.52
N ASP A 109 9.37 -14.62 -1.71
CA ASP A 109 10.74 -14.80 -2.21
C ASP A 109 10.95 -16.20 -2.81
N THR A 110 10.29 -17.20 -2.23
CA THR A 110 10.39 -18.59 -2.71
C THR A 110 9.77 -18.73 -4.09
N ILE A 111 8.56 -18.21 -4.26
CA ILE A 111 7.83 -18.23 -5.54
C ILE A 111 8.53 -17.30 -6.54
N GLY A 112 8.98 -16.13 -6.11
CA GLY A 112 9.73 -15.18 -6.95
C GLY A 112 11.01 -15.81 -7.50
N GLY A 113 11.78 -16.52 -6.68
CA GLY A 113 12.95 -17.25 -7.14
C GLY A 113 12.62 -18.40 -8.10
N GLU A 114 11.44 -19.02 -7.99
CA GLU A 114 10.99 -20.05 -8.92
C GLU A 114 10.56 -19.48 -10.28
N VAL A 115 9.86 -18.34 -10.26
CA VAL A 115 9.55 -17.54 -11.46
C VAL A 115 10.83 -17.16 -12.19
N GLU A 116 11.84 -16.64 -11.47
CA GLU A 116 13.10 -16.20 -12.08
C GLU A 116 13.87 -17.39 -12.70
N ARG A 117 14.00 -18.50 -11.97
CA ARG A 117 14.64 -19.72 -12.52
C ARG A 117 13.92 -20.25 -13.75
N THR A 118 12.59 -20.24 -13.73
CA THR A 118 11.78 -20.71 -14.85
C THR A 118 11.95 -19.77 -16.06
N ARG A 119 12.00 -18.47 -15.81
CA ARG A 119 12.26 -17.46 -16.85
C ARG A 119 13.65 -17.63 -17.47
N THR A 120 14.70 -17.79 -16.67
CA THR A 120 16.06 -18.03 -17.18
C THR A 120 16.10 -19.31 -18.04
N ALA A 121 15.45 -20.39 -17.61
CA ALA A 121 15.38 -21.62 -18.40
C ALA A 121 14.65 -21.45 -19.74
N MET A 122 13.60 -20.63 -19.79
CA MET A 122 12.90 -20.29 -21.03
C MET A 122 13.77 -19.47 -21.98
N GLU A 123 14.49 -18.47 -21.45
CA GLU A 123 15.41 -17.65 -22.22
C GLU A 123 16.53 -18.50 -22.85
N LEU A 124 17.08 -19.48 -22.13
CA LEU A 124 18.06 -20.44 -22.64
C LEU A 124 17.51 -21.36 -23.73
N ARG A 125 16.22 -21.69 -23.69
CA ARG A 125 15.53 -22.49 -24.72
C ARG A 125 15.17 -21.68 -25.97
N GLY A 126 15.65 -20.44 -26.08
CA GLY A 126 15.37 -19.54 -27.19
C GLY A 126 13.97 -18.92 -27.15
N GLN A 127 13.23 -19.10 -26.06
CA GLN A 127 11.89 -18.53 -25.90
C GLN A 127 12.02 -17.07 -25.48
N ARG A 128 12.26 -16.19 -26.46
CA ARG A 128 12.39 -14.75 -26.25
C ARG A 128 11.01 -14.15 -26.03
N SER A 129 10.55 -14.17 -24.78
CA SER A 129 9.32 -13.48 -24.37
C SER A 129 9.52 -11.97 -24.48
N ARG A 130 9.44 -11.45 -25.70
CA ARG A 130 9.24 -10.02 -25.93
C ARG A 130 7.77 -9.79 -25.63
N TRP A 131 7.52 -9.09 -24.52
CA TRP A 131 6.27 -8.37 -24.20
C TRP A 131 5.29 -9.03 -23.21
N LEU A 132 4.65 -8.15 -22.43
CA LEU A 132 3.64 -8.41 -21.38
C LEU A 132 2.31 -9.02 -21.89
N GLY A 133 2.22 -9.36 -23.18
CA GLY A 133 1.00 -9.87 -23.83
C GLY A 133 1.12 -11.28 -24.37
N ASN A 134 2.23 -11.98 -24.11
CA ASN A 134 2.33 -13.39 -24.45
C ASN A 134 1.65 -14.24 -23.36
N THR A 135 0.33 -14.34 -23.46
CA THR A 135 -0.52 -15.16 -22.56
C THR A 135 -0.03 -16.61 -22.50
N LEU A 136 0.55 -17.13 -23.59
CA LEU A 136 1.12 -18.47 -23.65
C LEU A 136 2.38 -18.62 -22.77
N ALA A 137 3.24 -17.59 -22.75
CA ALA A 137 4.42 -17.54 -21.87
C ALA A 137 4.02 -17.37 -20.40
N ILE A 138 2.94 -16.63 -20.13
CA ILE A 138 2.39 -16.52 -18.77
C ILE A 138 1.81 -17.88 -18.34
N ALA A 139 1.08 -18.56 -19.22
CA ALA A 139 0.51 -19.88 -18.94
C ALA A 139 1.58 -20.95 -18.71
N SER A 140 2.68 -20.93 -19.46
CA SER A 140 3.79 -21.90 -19.32
C SER A 140 4.55 -21.73 -18.00
N ILE A 141 4.56 -20.54 -17.41
CA ILE A 141 5.08 -20.28 -16.07
C ILE A 141 4.00 -20.58 -15.01
N GLY A 142 2.81 -20.01 -15.17
CA GLY A 142 1.74 -20.02 -14.18
C GLY A 142 1.17 -21.40 -13.88
N GLY A 143 0.92 -22.23 -14.90
CA GLY A 143 0.33 -23.56 -14.70
C GLY A 143 1.19 -24.46 -13.80
N PRO A 144 2.47 -24.70 -14.16
CA PRO A 144 3.37 -25.48 -13.33
C PRO A 144 3.66 -24.87 -11.96
N LEU A 145 3.69 -23.54 -11.84
CA LEU A 145 3.85 -22.87 -10.54
C LEU A 145 2.64 -23.08 -9.63
N PHE A 146 1.42 -23.02 -10.17
CA PHE A 146 0.20 -23.24 -9.41
C PHE A 146 0.15 -24.63 -8.79
N VAL A 147 0.44 -25.67 -9.60
CA VAL A 147 0.47 -27.06 -9.12
C VAL A 147 1.51 -27.22 -8.01
N ARG A 148 2.73 -26.73 -8.22
CA ARG A 148 3.81 -26.81 -7.23
C ARG A 148 3.52 -26.03 -5.95
N ALA A 149 2.89 -24.85 -6.05
CA ALA A 149 2.47 -24.06 -4.90
C ALA A 149 1.35 -24.75 -4.11
N TYR A 150 0.39 -25.38 -4.79
CA TYR A 150 -0.68 -26.17 -4.17
C TYR A 150 -0.12 -27.38 -3.42
N GLU A 151 0.69 -28.21 -4.10
CA GLU A 151 1.34 -29.38 -3.49
C GLU A 151 2.25 -29.01 -2.32
N ARG A 152 2.91 -27.85 -2.39
CA ARG A 152 3.72 -27.34 -1.29
C ARG A 152 2.84 -26.87 -0.12
N GLY A 153 1.74 -26.17 -0.40
CA GLY A 153 0.77 -25.74 0.59
C GLY A 153 0.22 -26.91 1.38
N GLU A 154 -0.18 -27.97 0.68
CA GLU A 154 -0.70 -29.20 1.30
C GLU A 154 0.35 -29.86 2.19
N ARG A 155 1.58 -30.06 1.67
CA ARG A 155 2.69 -30.63 2.47
C ARG A 155 2.98 -29.84 3.73
N VAL A 156 2.92 -28.51 3.64
CA VAL A 156 3.16 -27.62 4.79
C VAL A 156 2.01 -27.70 5.77
N HIS A 157 0.76 -27.72 5.29
CA HIS A 157 -0.41 -27.87 6.15
C HIS A 157 -0.38 -29.19 6.92
N GLN A 158 -0.08 -30.31 6.25
CA GLN A 158 0.09 -31.60 6.91
C GLN A 158 1.20 -31.58 7.97
N ALA A 159 2.34 -30.96 7.66
CA ALA A 159 3.42 -30.79 8.64
C ALA A 159 3.02 -29.90 9.83
N MET A 160 2.15 -28.91 9.62
CA MET A 160 1.61 -28.08 10.68
C MET A 160 0.66 -28.87 11.59
N LEU A 161 -0.20 -29.71 11.03
CA LEU A 161 -1.09 -30.59 11.80
C LEU A 161 -0.28 -31.53 12.71
N VAL A 162 0.79 -32.15 12.19
CA VAL A 162 1.69 -33.02 12.98
C VAL A 162 2.38 -32.26 14.12
N ARG A 163 2.60 -30.94 13.97
CA ARG A 163 3.17 -30.07 15.01
C ARG A 163 2.13 -29.49 15.99
N GLY A 164 0.87 -29.92 15.89
CA GLY A 164 -0.20 -29.48 16.79
C GLY A 164 -0.84 -28.14 16.39
N PHE A 165 -0.86 -27.80 15.09
CA PHE A 165 -1.53 -26.58 14.62
C PHE A 165 -3.02 -26.58 14.95
N ASN A 166 -3.48 -25.53 15.63
CA ASN A 166 -4.84 -25.36 16.14
C ASN A 166 -5.62 -24.25 15.40
N GLY A 167 -5.17 -23.86 14.20
CA GLY A 167 -5.77 -22.77 13.43
C GLY A 167 -5.15 -21.38 13.67
N VAL A 168 -4.21 -21.26 14.61
CA VAL A 168 -3.52 -20.00 14.91
C VAL A 168 -2.03 -20.16 14.59
N MET A 169 -1.49 -19.23 13.80
CA MET A 169 -0.04 -19.17 13.56
C MET A 169 0.67 -18.63 14.81
N PRO A 170 1.84 -19.20 15.19
CA PRO A 170 2.63 -18.65 16.29
C PRO A 170 2.95 -17.17 16.04
N SER A 171 2.67 -16.30 17.02
CA SER A 171 2.97 -14.88 16.90
C SER A 171 4.49 -14.67 16.83
N VAL A 172 4.92 -13.80 15.92
CA VAL A 172 6.34 -13.42 15.82
C VAL A 172 6.64 -12.47 16.96
N GLY A 173 6.95 -13.00 18.16
CA GLY A 173 7.49 -12.28 19.32
C GLY A 173 6.65 -11.09 19.83
N ASP A 174 6.03 -11.24 20.99
CA ASP A 174 5.34 -10.14 21.67
C ASP A 174 6.34 -9.17 22.29
N THR A 175 6.65 -8.09 21.57
CA THR A 175 7.33 -6.95 22.17
C THR A 175 6.28 -6.10 22.91
N PRO A 176 6.42 -5.89 24.23
CA PRO A 176 5.48 -5.07 24.97
C PRO A 176 5.54 -3.62 24.47
N ILE A 177 4.38 -2.99 24.32
CA ILE A 177 4.29 -1.60 23.89
C ILE A 177 4.82 -0.72 25.02
N SER A 178 5.88 0.04 24.74
CA SER A 178 6.37 1.02 25.70
C SER A 178 5.41 2.21 25.77
N ARG A 179 5.18 2.77 26.97
CA ARG A 179 4.40 4.01 27.14
C ARG A 179 4.92 5.14 26.25
N ARG A 180 6.22 5.19 26.01
CA ARG A 180 6.85 6.14 25.08
C ARG A 180 6.36 5.95 23.64
N GLN A 181 6.18 4.71 23.18
CA GLN A 181 5.67 4.42 21.84
C GLN A 181 4.23 4.89 21.67
N ILE A 182 3.38 4.69 22.69
CA ILE A 182 2.00 5.18 22.69
C ILE A 182 1.97 6.70 22.62
N LEU A 183 2.78 7.39 23.44
CA LEU A 183 2.85 8.85 23.45
C LEU A 183 3.36 9.41 22.11
N VAL A 184 4.41 8.81 21.54
CA VAL A 184 4.96 9.24 20.25
C VAL A 184 3.97 8.98 19.10
N ALA A 185 3.24 7.86 19.13
CA ALA A 185 2.23 7.56 18.11
C ALA A 185 0.96 8.42 18.25
N ALA A 186 0.59 8.80 19.47
CA ALA A 186 -0.58 9.64 19.75
C ALA A 186 -0.37 11.10 19.35
N LEU A 187 0.87 11.60 19.39
CA LEU A 187 1.17 13.00 19.08
C LEU A 187 0.73 13.43 17.66
N PRO A 188 1.14 12.76 16.56
CA PRO A 188 0.75 13.17 15.21
C PRO A 188 -0.75 12.96 14.95
N THR A 189 -1.37 11.93 15.54
CA THR A 189 -2.80 11.66 15.37
C THR A 189 -3.66 12.71 16.08
N LEU A 190 -3.30 13.07 17.31
CA LEU A 190 -3.98 14.15 18.05
C LEU A 190 -3.84 15.49 17.34
N LEU A 191 -2.62 15.84 16.88
CA LEU A 191 -2.41 17.08 16.12
C LEU A 191 -3.24 17.10 14.83
N ALA A 192 -3.33 15.98 14.11
CA ALA A 192 -4.17 15.88 12.92
C ALA A 192 -5.65 16.11 13.25
N VAL A 193 -6.19 15.44 14.27
CA VAL A 193 -7.59 15.59 14.71
C VAL A 193 -7.89 17.02 15.19
N ILE A 194 -6.98 17.65 15.93
CA ILE A 194 -7.14 19.04 16.39
C ILE A 194 -7.21 19.98 15.18
N THR A 195 -6.30 19.83 14.22
CA THR A 195 -6.30 20.71 13.03
C THR A 195 -7.53 20.53 12.15
N THR A 196 -8.04 19.30 12.01
CA THR A 196 -9.26 19.04 11.22
C THR A 196 -10.52 19.52 11.93
N THR A 197 -10.61 19.38 13.25
CA THR A 197 -11.74 19.88 14.04
C THR A 197 -11.79 21.40 14.09
N ILE A 198 -10.64 22.07 14.26
CA ILE A 198 -10.56 23.54 14.18
C ILE A 198 -10.99 24.02 12.78
N ALA A 199 -10.47 23.40 11.72
CA ALA A 199 -10.85 23.75 10.35
C ALA A 199 -12.36 23.57 10.10
N TRP A 200 -12.94 22.47 10.59
CA TRP A 200 -14.38 22.22 10.48
C TRP A 200 -15.22 23.26 11.22
N LEU A 201 -14.84 23.60 12.47
CA LEU A 201 -15.53 24.61 13.26
C LEU A 201 -15.46 25.99 12.60
N THR A 202 -14.30 26.38 12.05
CA THR A 202 -14.14 27.68 11.36
C THR A 202 -14.97 27.79 10.09
N ILE A 203 -15.22 26.67 9.39
CA ILE A 203 -16.06 26.64 8.18
C ILE A 203 -17.55 26.71 8.54
N PHE A 204 -17.95 26.14 9.68
CA PHE A 204 -19.35 26.12 10.11
C PHE A 204 -19.78 27.38 10.88
N SER A 205 -18.81 28.13 11.43
CA SER A 205 -19.05 29.35 12.20
C SER A 205 -19.03 30.66 11.37
N GLY A 206 -18.82 30.58 10.06
CA GLY A 206 -18.77 31.74 9.14
C GLY A 206 -19.79 31.60 8.02
#